data_AF-A0A7C0UHR0-F1
#
_entry.id   AF-A0A7C0UHR0-F1
#
_cell.length_a   1.000
_cell.length_b   1.000
_cell.length_c   1.000
_cell.angle_alpha   90.00
_cell.angle_beta   90.00
_cell.angle_gamma   90.00
#
_symmetry.space_group_name_H-M   'P 1'
#
loop_
_entity.id
_entity.type
_entity.pdbx_description
1 polymer ?
#
loop_
_entity_poly.entity_id
_entity_poly.type
_entity_poly.pdbx_seq_one_letter_code
_entity_poly.pdbx_strand_id
1 'polypeptide(L)'
;PMIEAAMNGMDGYLFNVIAGKTPCLNCLYPDDDPEWEELGFPVLGAVSGILGCLMSIEAIKLLTGYGRPLLSRMLLFNTFDMDFRKLRIYRDEGCAVCGASA
;
A
#
# COMPACT_ATOMS: atom_id res chain seq x y z
N PRO A 1 10.51 2.44 -8.27
CA PRO A 1 9.50 1.55 -7.63
C PRO A 1 9.39 1.91 -6.16
N MET A 2 8.17 2.01 -5.64
CA MET A 2 7.89 2.33 -4.24
C MET A 2 6.99 1.24 -3.68
N ILE A 3 7.24 0.85 -2.43
CA ILE A 3 6.41 -0.10 -1.69
C ILE A 3 5.73 0.73 -0.62
N GLU A 4 4.42 0.87 -0.76
CA GLU A 4 3.60 1.71 0.08
C GLU A 4 2.87 0.87 1.10
N ALA A 5 2.84 1.33 2.34
CA ALA A 5 2.19 0.62 3.43
C ALA A 5 1.84 1.59 4.57
N ALA A 6 0.68 1.38 5.18
CA ALA A 6 0.31 2.04 6.41
C ALA A 6 -0.48 1.09 7.31
N MET A 7 -0.67 1.52 8.57
CA MET A 7 -1.27 0.73 9.62
C MET A 7 -1.95 1.62 10.64
N ASN A 8 -3.03 1.12 11.23
CA ASN A 8 -3.76 1.77 12.31
C ASN A 8 -4.28 0.69 13.27
N GLY A 9 -3.87 0.73 14.53
CA GLY A 9 -4.24 -0.29 15.51
C GLY A 9 -3.73 -1.68 15.12
N MET A 10 -4.67 -2.55 14.73
CA MET A 10 -4.43 -3.94 14.33
C MET A 10 -4.60 -4.15 12.82
N ASP A 11 -4.94 -3.10 12.08
CA ASP A 11 -5.13 -3.10 10.62
C ASP A 11 -3.88 -2.61 9.89
N GLY A 12 -3.67 -3.12 8.68
CA GLY A 12 -2.66 -2.60 7.79
C GLY A 12 -2.89 -2.94 6.33
N TYR A 13 -2.18 -2.23 5.46
CA TYR A 13 -2.16 -2.49 4.03
C TYR A 13 -0.74 -2.43 3.46
N LEU A 14 -0.51 -3.12 2.35
CA LEU A 14 0.59 -2.80 1.44
C LEU A 14 0.24 -2.98 -0.03
N PHE A 15 0.89 -2.21 -0.89
CA PHE A 15 0.87 -2.37 -2.34
C PHE A 15 2.12 -1.78 -3.00
N ASN A 16 2.36 -2.15 -4.25
CA ASN A 16 3.51 -1.66 -5.02
C ASN A 16 3.09 -0.54 -5.98
N VAL A 17 3.84 0.57 -5.94
CA VAL A 17 3.75 1.67 -6.90
C VAL A 17 4.89 1.58 -7.90
N ILE A 18 4.54 1.34 -9.16
CA ILE A 18 5.45 1.29 -10.31
C ILE A 18 4.92 2.25 -11.36
N ALA A 19 5.65 3.35 -11.56
CA ALA A 19 5.30 4.38 -12.53
C ALA A 19 4.93 3.78 -13.90
N GLY A 20 3.80 4.22 -14.44
CA GLY A 20 3.26 3.76 -15.72
C GLY A 20 2.67 2.34 -15.73
N LYS A 21 2.79 1.55 -14.66
CA LYS A 21 2.32 0.14 -14.61
C LYS A 21 1.23 -0.13 -13.57
N THR A 22 1.33 0.46 -12.39
CA THR A 22 0.35 0.31 -11.31
C THR A 22 -0.23 1.68 -10.92
N PRO A 23 -1.37 1.76 -10.21
CA PRO A 23 -1.83 3.01 -9.62
C PRO A 23 -0.74 3.65 -8.74
N CYS A 24 -0.64 4.98 -8.78
CA CYS A 24 0.15 5.73 -7.81
C CYS A 24 -0.64 5.93 -6.51
N LEU A 25 0.01 6.51 -5.49
CA LEU A 25 -0.65 6.85 -4.23
C LEU A 25 -1.87 7.77 -4.46
N ASN A 26 -1.73 8.80 -5.31
CA ASN A 26 -2.80 9.75 -5.64
C ASN A 26 -3.97 9.12 -6.41
N CYS A 27 -3.81 7.94 -7.02
CA CYS A 27 -4.97 7.21 -7.59
C CYS A 27 -5.86 6.63 -6.49
N LEU A 28 -5.31 6.37 -5.31
CA LEU A 28 -6.01 5.74 -4.18
C LEU A 28 -6.45 6.76 -3.15
N TYR A 29 -5.61 7.76 -2.91
CA TYR A 29 -5.81 8.83 -1.94
C TYR A 29 -5.55 10.17 -2.66
N PRO A 30 -6.53 10.69 -3.43
CA PRO A 30 -6.36 11.86 -4.29
C PRO A 30 -6.37 13.20 -3.55
N ASP A 31 -6.98 13.24 -2.36
CA ASP A 31 -7.09 14.45 -1.54
C ASP A 31 -6.19 14.32 -0.32
N ASP A 32 -5.40 15.35 -0.03
CA ASP A 32 -4.90 15.58 1.33
C ASP A 32 -6.09 16.11 2.13
N ASP A 33 -6.59 15.31 3.07
CA ASP A 33 -7.61 15.78 4.02
C ASP A 33 -6.95 16.77 4.99
N PRO A 34 -7.26 18.08 4.91
CA PRO A 34 -6.62 19.09 5.76
C PRO A 34 -7.13 19.01 7.22
N GLU A 35 -8.22 18.30 7.49
CA GLU A 35 -8.74 18.05 8.84
C GLU A 35 -8.17 16.78 9.46
N TRP A 36 -7.27 16.07 8.78
CA TRP A 36 -6.69 14.85 9.30
C TRP A 36 -5.96 15.12 10.62
N GLU A 37 -6.54 14.65 11.72
CA GLU A 37 -6.00 14.86 13.06
C GLU A 37 -4.65 14.15 13.21
N GLU A 38 -3.62 14.92 13.57
CA GLU A 38 -2.26 14.48 13.93
C GLU A 38 -2.22 13.56 15.18
N LEU A 39 -3.37 13.08 15.66
CA LEU A 39 -3.48 12.22 16.82
C LEU A 39 -2.96 10.83 16.46
N GLY A 40 -1.69 10.61 16.82
CA GLY A 40 -0.99 9.34 16.70
C GLY A 40 -1.86 8.18 17.15
N PHE A 41 -2.42 7.46 16.19
CA PHE A 41 -3.16 6.24 16.44
C PHE A 41 -2.19 5.20 17.00
N PRO A 42 -2.58 4.47 18.06
CA PRO A 42 -1.73 3.43 18.60
C PRO A 42 -1.56 2.32 17.56
N VAL A 43 -0.34 1.82 17.41
CA VAL A 43 -0.07 0.59 16.66
C VAL A 43 0.68 -0.37 17.57
N LEU A 44 0.26 -1.63 17.58
CA LEU A 44 1.03 -2.67 18.25
C LEU A 44 2.32 -2.93 17.44
N GLY A 45 3.49 -2.83 18.07
CA GLY A 45 4.77 -2.97 17.36
C GLY A 45 4.93 -4.27 16.55
N ALA A 46 4.24 -5.35 16.96
CA ALA A 46 4.17 -6.59 16.19
C ALA A 46 3.49 -6.43 14.83
N VAL A 47 2.46 -5.58 14.72
CA VAL A 47 1.77 -5.24 13.45
C VAL A 47 2.73 -4.52 12.53
N SER A 48 3.47 -3.53 13.04
CA SER A 48 4.53 -2.85 12.29
C SER A 48 5.64 -3.80 11.85
N GLY A 49 6.03 -4.73 12.72
CA GLY A 49 7.02 -5.77 12.39
C GLY A 49 6.57 -6.70 11.27
N ILE A 50 5.31 -7.18 11.31
CA ILE A 50 4.72 -7.97 10.23
C ILE A 50 4.75 -7.17 8.92
N LEU A 51 4.31 -5.91 8.96
CA LEU A 51 4.24 -5.07 7.78
C LEU A 51 5.63 -4.79 7.17
N GLY A 52 6.64 -4.50 7.99
CA GLY A 52 8.02 -4.34 7.54
C GLY A 52 8.59 -5.61 6.88
N CYS A 53 8.29 -6.79 7.43
CA CYS A 53 8.66 -8.06 6.82
C CYS A 53 7.97 -8.27 5.47
N LEU A 54 6.67 -7.96 5.37
CA LEU A 54 5.91 -8.06 4.11
C LEU A 54 6.43 -7.10 3.04
N MET A 55 6.74 -5.85 3.40
CA MET A 55 7.36 -4.88 2.50
C MET A 55 8.73 -5.37 2.00
N SER A 56 9.56 -5.90 2.90
CA SER A 56 10.87 -6.46 2.54
C SER A 56 10.75 -7.62 1.55
N ILE A 57 9.76 -8.49 1.74
CA ILE A 57 9.46 -9.60 0.82
C ILE A 57 9.05 -9.04 -0.57
N GLU A 58 8.21 -8.01 -0.64
CA GLU A 58 7.86 -7.38 -1.91
C GLU A 58 9.07 -6.71 -2.58
N ALA A 59 9.96 -6.08 -1.82
CA ALA A 59 11.21 -5.51 -2.33
C ALA A 59 12.09 -6.58 -2.98
N ILE A 60 12.29 -7.71 -2.30
CA ILE A 60 13.06 -8.84 -2.83
C ILE A 60 12.42 -9.35 -4.12
N LYS A 61 11.10 -9.55 -4.17
CA LYS A 61 10.41 -10.01 -5.39
C LYS A 61 10.61 -9.03 -6.56
N LEU A 62 10.51 -7.72 -6.30
CA LEU A 62 10.69 -6.68 -7.33
C LEU A 62 12.14 -6.61 -7.85
N LEU A 63 13.12 -6.73 -6.95
CA LEU A 63 14.54 -6.64 -7.31
C LEU A 63 15.06 -7.88 -8.04
N THR A 64 14.62 -9.06 -7.62
CA THR A 64 15.15 -10.34 -8.13
C THR A 64 14.32 -10.91 -9.27
N GLY A 65 13.07 -10.47 -9.43
CA GLY A 65 12.09 -11.12 -10.31
C GLY A 65 11.60 -12.48 -9.78
N TYR A 66 12.02 -12.90 -8.59
CA TYR A 66 11.60 -14.16 -7.98
C TYR A 66 10.25 -13.99 -7.28
N GLY A 67 9.23 -14.72 -7.73
CA GLY A 67 7.89 -14.71 -7.15
C GLY A 67 6.89 -13.81 -7.89
N ARG A 68 5.79 -13.45 -7.22
CA ARG A 68 4.70 -12.66 -7.80
C ARG A 68 4.45 -11.41 -6.94
N PRO A 69 4.97 -10.24 -7.34
CA PRO A 69 4.72 -8.99 -6.63
C PRO A 69 3.24 -8.60 -6.66
N LEU A 70 2.82 -7.79 -5.69
CA LEU A 70 1.49 -7.18 -5.57
C LEU A 70 1.29 -6.06 -6.60
N LEU A 71 1.28 -6.41 -7.88
CA LEU A 71 1.04 -5.46 -8.97
C LEU A 71 -0.46 -5.18 -9.10
N SER A 72 -0.86 -3.92 -8.94
CA SER A 72 -2.25 -3.46 -8.99
C SER A 72 -3.16 -4.27 -8.05
N ARG A 73 -2.59 -4.71 -6.93
CA ARG A 73 -3.29 -5.39 -5.84
C ARG A 73 -2.81 -4.81 -4.52
N MET A 74 -3.76 -4.58 -3.62
CA MET A 74 -3.50 -4.19 -2.25
C MET A 74 -3.72 -5.40 -1.36
N LEU A 75 -2.72 -5.76 -0.55
CA LEU A 75 -2.93 -6.68 0.56
C LEU A 75 -3.46 -5.85 1.73
N LEU A 76 -4.63 -6.22 2.22
CA LEU A 76 -5.19 -5.75 3.49
C LEU A 76 -5.10 -6.87 4.50
N PHE A 77 -4.82 -6.52 5.75
CA PHE A 77 -4.87 -7.48 6.82
C PHE A 77 -5.37 -6.83 8.11
N ASN A 78 -6.06 -7.64 8.92
CA ASN A 78 -6.47 -7.33 10.26
C ASN A 78 -5.88 -8.42 11.17
N THR A 79 -5.01 -8.03 12.10
CA THR A 79 -4.32 -8.95 13.01
C THR A 79 -5.12 -9.30 14.27
N PHE A 80 -6.24 -8.63 14.51
CA PHE A 80 -7.15 -8.98 15.60
C PHE A 80 -7.89 -10.28 15.27
N ASP A 81 -8.48 -10.36 14.07
CA ASP A 81 -9.17 -11.55 13.56
C ASP A 81 -8.26 -12.46 12.71
N MET A 82 -7.01 -12.06 12.49
CA MET A 82 -6.02 -12.74 11.63
C MET A 82 -6.51 -12.97 10.18
N ASP A 83 -7.17 -11.96 9.63
CA ASP A 83 -7.74 -11.99 8.28
C ASP A 83 -6.81 -11.28 7.28
N PHE A 84 -6.65 -11.87 6.09
CA PHE A 84 -5.80 -11.37 5.01
C PHE A 84 -6.58 -11.41 3.70
N ARG A 85 -6.76 -10.24 3.08
CA ARG A 85 -7.52 -10.08 1.84
C ARG A 85 -6.71 -9.33 0.80
N LYS A 86 -6.91 -9.68 -0.47
CA LYS A 86 -6.30 -8.96 -1.60
C LYS A 86 -7.37 -8.24 -2.37
N LEU A 87 -7.31 -6.92 -2.40
CA LEU A 87 -8.16 -6.09 -3.24
C LEU A 87 -7.45 -5.76 -4.54
N ARG A 88 -8.21 -5.67 -5.62
CA ARG A 88 -7.70 -5.14 -6.89
C ARG A 88 -7.83 -3.63 -6.85
N ILE A 89 -6.74 -2.95 -7.20
CA ILE A 89 -6.64 -1.50 -7.27
C ILE A 89 -6.38 -1.09 -8.71
N TYR A 90 -6.90 0.07 -9.10
CA TYR A 90 -6.92 0.50 -10.49
C TYR A 90 -6.24 1.85 -10.61
N ARG A 91 -5.46 2.00 -11.69
CA ARG A 91 -4.92 3.31 -12.07
C ARG A 91 -6.07 4.16 -12.58
N ASP A 92 -6.13 5.39 -12.09
CA ASP A 92 -7.05 6.40 -12.60
C ASP A 92 -6.40 7.12 -13.80
N GLU A 93 -7.11 7.16 -14.93
CA GLU A 93 -6.66 7.83 -16.15
C GLU A 93 -6.67 9.36 -16.00
N GLY A 94 -7.54 9.89 -15.14
CA GLY A 94 -7.66 11.30 -14.81
C GLY A 94 -6.75 11.77 -13.66
N CYS A 95 -5.91 10.88 -13.12
CA CYS A 95 -5.06 11.21 -11.97
C CYS A 95 -4.12 12.39 -12.28
N ALA A 96 -4.11 13.41 -11.41
CA ALA A 96 -3.26 14.60 -11.56
C ALA A 96 -1.75 14.28 -11.56
N VAL A 97 -1.33 13.13 -11.03
CA VAL A 97 0.08 12.74 -10.90
C VAL A 97 0.51 11.74 -11.96
N CYS A 98 -0.31 10.75 -12.28
CA CYS A 98 0.07 9.68 -13.22
C CYS A 98 -0.97 9.43 -14.33
N GLY A 99 -1.94 10.31 -14.53
CA GLY A 99 -2.86 10.27 -15.65
C GLY A 99 -2.16 10.50 -16.98
N ALA A 100 -2.86 10.29 -18.10
CA ALA A 100 -2.29 10.44 -19.45
C ALA A 100 -1.89 11.89 -19.82
N SER A 101 -2.35 12.87 -19.03
CA SER A 101 -2.07 14.30 -19.20
C SER A 101 -1.06 14.86 -18.19
N ALA A 102 -0.40 14.00 -17.39
CA ALA A 102 0.65 14.36 -16.45
C ALA A 102 2.06 14.16 -17.04
#